data_AF-A0A4Q0S0S5-F1
#
_entry.id   AF-A0A4Q0S0S5-F1
#
_cell.length_a   1.000
_cell.length_b   1.000
_cell.length_c   1.000
_cell.angle_alpha   90.00
_cell.angle_beta   90.00
_cell.angle_gamma   90.00
#
_symmetry.space_group_name_H-M   'P 1'
#
loop_
_entity.id
_entity.type
_entity.pdbx_description
1 polymer ?
#
loop_
_entity_poly.entity_id
_entity_poly.type
_entity_poly.pdbx_seq_one_letter_code
_entity_poly.pdbx_strand_id
1 'polypeptide(L)'
;MLRKILIALSLLALPSLAQAADITGTAKVRAGDTVVIGNTRIRLGGIDAPAIDQLCLNTKTERWTCGVAARDELAKYADGKNWVCHTRSIDRRGRTVARCEVGGEDIQKWLVRSGWALAYTRMSHDYEADEKAAREAKAGMWQGAFIAPWDWRVRNKKTAILGATKPPDGAHAVLLASASGPVAPSPDCTIKGNVNSAGECIFHQPTSRWYTQIKMKISKGTRWFCSVEEAEAAGCRETKR
;
A
#
# COMPACT_ATOMS: atom_id res chain seq x y z
N MET A 1 33.17 59.08 40.34
CA MET A 1 32.32 58.93 39.14
C MET A 1 32.54 57.53 38.56
N LEU A 2 31.71 56.56 38.94
CA LEU A 2 31.83 55.14 38.51
C LEU A 2 31.03 54.93 37.21
N ARG A 3 31.72 54.64 36.10
CA ARG A 3 31.11 54.20 34.84
C ARG A 3 30.71 52.71 34.95
N LYS A 4 29.40 52.44 35.02
CA LYS A 4 28.85 51.08 34.93
C LYS A 4 28.89 50.62 33.48
N ILE A 5 29.74 49.64 33.17
CA ILE A 5 29.77 48.95 31.87
C ILE A 5 28.75 47.81 31.95
N LEU A 6 27.64 47.95 31.23
CA LEU A 6 26.65 46.90 31.03
C LEU A 6 27.18 45.93 29.97
N ILE A 7 27.65 44.76 30.40
CA ILE A 7 27.98 43.64 29.51
C ILE A 7 26.67 42.96 29.13
N ALA A 8 26.19 43.21 27.91
CA ALA A 8 25.06 42.48 27.34
C ALA A 8 25.51 41.07 26.95
N LEU A 9 25.15 40.08 27.77
CA LEU A 9 25.39 38.67 27.50
C LEU A 9 24.37 38.19 26.44
N SER A 10 24.73 38.31 25.17
CA SER A 10 23.93 37.78 24.06
C SER A 10 23.97 36.25 24.06
N LEU A 11 22.92 35.62 24.59
CA LEU A 11 22.68 34.18 24.52
C LEU A 11 22.46 33.78 23.04
N LEU A 12 23.49 33.24 22.39
CA LEU A 12 23.38 32.61 21.09
C LEU A 12 22.63 31.27 21.26
N ALA A 13 21.32 31.29 21.01
CA ALA A 13 20.52 30.08 20.92
C ALA A 13 20.92 29.31 19.65
N LEU A 14 21.73 28.26 19.81
CA LEU A 14 22.06 27.33 18.73
C LEU A 14 20.78 26.59 18.31
N PRO A 15 20.38 26.60 17.03
CA PRO A 15 19.23 25.85 16.57
C PRO A 15 19.51 24.35 16.71
N SER A 16 18.80 23.69 17.62
CA SER A 16 18.82 22.23 17.72
C SER A 16 18.18 21.66 16.45
N LEU A 17 18.98 20.96 15.63
CA LEU A 17 18.45 20.13 14.55
C LEU A 17 17.70 18.97 15.20
N ALA A 18 16.39 19.12 15.35
CA ALA A 18 15.51 18.03 15.77
C ALA A 18 15.47 16.99 14.64
N GLN A 19 16.31 15.97 14.74
CA GLN A 19 16.25 14.82 13.86
C GLN A 19 15.04 13.98 14.28
N ALA A 20 14.11 13.71 13.36
CA ALA A 20 12.98 12.84 13.65
C ALA A 20 13.52 11.48 14.11
N ALA A 21 13.10 11.04 15.30
CA ALA A 21 13.58 9.78 15.87
C ALA A 21 13.22 8.61 14.95
N ASP A 22 14.16 7.69 14.76
CA ASP A 22 13.95 6.47 14.01
C ASP A 22 12.93 5.58 14.73
N ILE A 23 12.05 4.96 13.96
CA ILE A 23 11.09 3.99 14.48
C ILE A 23 11.71 2.61 14.34
N THR A 24 11.97 1.95 15.47
CA THR A 24 12.65 0.65 15.50
C THR A 24 11.81 -0.42 16.18
N GLY A 25 12.05 -1.68 15.83
CA GLY A 25 11.44 -2.85 16.49
C GLY A 25 10.91 -3.90 15.52
N THR A 26 10.02 -4.76 16.01
CA THR A 26 9.38 -5.80 15.19
C THR A 26 8.14 -5.23 14.49
N ALA A 27 8.08 -5.37 13.17
CA ALA A 27 6.94 -4.88 12.40
C ALA A 27 5.86 -5.96 12.23
N LYS A 28 4.60 -5.56 12.43
CA LYS A 28 3.45 -6.32 11.97
C LYS A 28 3.10 -5.89 10.55
N VAL A 29 3.31 -6.78 9.59
CA VAL A 29 2.99 -6.53 8.17
C VAL A 29 1.48 -6.56 7.96
N ARG A 30 0.93 -5.50 7.36
CA ARG A 30 -0.52 -5.38 7.05
C ARG A 30 -0.82 -5.50 5.56
N ALA A 31 0.04 -4.92 4.72
CA ALA A 31 0.02 -5.03 3.27
C ALA A 31 1.45 -4.93 2.72
N GLY A 32 1.64 -5.12 1.42
CA GLY A 32 2.96 -5.08 0.78
C GLY A 32 3.70 -3.73 0.89
N ASP A 33 3.05 -2.65 1.31
CA ASP A 33 3.66 -1.34 1.57
C ASP A 33 3.23 -0.70 2.90
N THR A 34 2.58 -1.47 3.78
CA THR A 34 2.00 -0.96 5.03
C THR A 34 2.34 -1.88 6.18
N VAL A 35 3.02 -1.33 7.19
CA VAL A 35 3.43 -2.06 8.40
C VAL A 35 3.07 -1.27 9.65
N VAL A 36 3.09 -1.95 10.79
CA VAL A 36 2.86 -1.33 12.11
C VAL A 36 4.00 -1.72 13.04
N ILE A 37 4.67 -0.74 13.64
CA ILE A 37 5.70 -0.94 14.68
C ILE A 37 5.21 -0.22 15.94
N GLY A 38 5.00 -0.98 17.02
CA GLY A 38 4.30 -0.47 18.21
C GLY A 38 2.91 0.08 17.84
N ASN A 39 2.69 1.37 18.09
CA ASN A 39 1.45 2.08 17.77
C ASN A 39 1.53 2.86 16.44
N THR A 40 2.68 2.85 15.77
CA THR A 40 2.91 3.66 14.59
C THR A 40 2.60 2.88 13.34
N ARG A 41 1.60 3.35 12.58
CA ARG A 41 1.31 2.86 11.23
C ARG A 41 2.22 3.54 10.23
N ILE A 42 2.97 2.74 9.49
CA ILE A 42 4.00 3.18 8.55
C ILE A 42 3.59 2.75 7.14
N ARG A 43 3.60 3.71 6.20
CA ARG A 43 3.60 3.47 4.77
C ARG A 43 5.05 3.50 4.28
N LEU A 44 5.44 2.47 3.54
CA LEU A 44 6.73 2.41 2.88
C LEU A 44 6.78 3.43 1.73
N GLY A 45 7.67 4.41 1.85
CA GLY A 45 7.79 5.53 0.92
C GLY A 45 8.45 5.15 -0.41
N GLY A 46 8.17 5.91 -1.46
CA GLY A 46 8.79 5.76 -2.79
C GLY A 46 8.29 4.57 -3.61
N ILE A 47 7.39 3.76 -3.06
CA ILE A 47 6.83 2.58 -3.72
C ILE A 47 5.30 2.54 -3.60
N ASP A 48 4.68 1.65 -4.37
CA ASP A 48 3.28 1.29 -4.20
C ASP A 48 3.11 -0.22 -4.40
N ALA A 49 2.57 -0.89 -3.39
CA ALA A 49 2.34 -2.33 -3.41
C ALA A 49 0.87 -2.65 -3.72
N PRO A 50 0.57 -3.84 -4.27
CA PRO A 50 -0.79 -4.24 -4.56
C PRO A 50 -1.65 -4.23 -3.29
N ALA A 51 -2.85 -3.67 -3.39
CA ALA A 51 -3.82 -3.69 -2.29
C ALA A 51 -4.17 -5.14 -1.92
N ILE A 52 -4.59 -5.42 -0.69
CA ILE A 52 -4.88 -6.81 -0.26
C ILE A 52 -5.96 -7.47 -1.12
N ASP A 53 -6.92 -6.69 -1.61
CA ASP A 53 -7.97 -7.14 -2.52
C ASP A 53 -7.54 -7.22 -4.00
N GLN A 54 -6.27 -6.99 -4.31
CA GLN A 54 -5.77 -6.91 -5.67
C GLN A 54 -5.59 -8.28 -6.31
N LEU A 55 -6.15 -8.41 -7.51
CA LEU A 55 -5.98 -9.55 -8.40
C LEU A 55 -4.93 -9.28 -9.46
N CYS A 56 -4.19 -10.33 -9.79
CA CYS A 56 -3.29 -10.40 -10.93
C CYS A 56 -3.58 -11.67 -11.74
N LEU A 57 -3.03 -11.76 -12.94
CA LEU A 57 -2.99 -12.97 -13.77
C LEU A 57 -1.60 -13.57 -13.70
N ASN A 58 -1.49 -14.90 -13.63
CA ASN A 58 -0.22 -15.61 -13.68
C ASN A 58 0.19 -15.90 -15.14
N THR A 59 1.27 -16.65 -15.33
CA THR A 59 1.77 -17.07 -16.67
C THR A 59 0.77 -17.92 -17.46
N LYS A 60 -0.15 -18.60 -16.77
CA LYS A 60 -1.23 -19.41 -17.35
C LYS A 60 -2.54 -18.62 -17.52
N THR A 61 -2.52 -17.30 -17.32
CA THR A 61 -3.70 -16.43 -17.35
C THR A 61 -4.74 -16.71 -16.27
N GLU A 62 -4.36 -17.43 -15.22
CA GLU A 62 -5.24 -17.71 -14.09
C GLU A 62 -5.16 -16.56 -13.08
N ARG A 63 -6.31 -16.23 -12.49
CA ARG A 63 -6.39 -15.18 -11.46
C ARG A 63 -5.73 -15.64 -10.16
N TRP A 64 -5.03 -14.73 -9.49
CA TRP A 64 -4.47 -14.96 -8.16
C TRP A 64 -4.43 -13.67 -7.33
N THR A 65 -4.42 -13.82 -6.00
CA THR A 65 -4.45 -12.71 -5.03
C THR A 65 -3.05 -12.14 -4.78
N CYS A 66 -2.52 -11.40 -5.75
CA CYS A 66 -1.18 -10.84 -5.66
C CYS A 66 -0.98 -9.84 -4.51
N GLY A 67 -2.06 -9.18 -4.05
CA GLY A 67 -2.04 -8.37 -2.83
C GLY A 67 -1.67 -9.16 -1.58
N VAL A 68 -2.33 -10.30 -1.39
CA VAL A 68 -2.06 -11.23 -0.29
C VAL A 68 -0.65 -11.79 -0.40
N ALA A 69 -0.25 -12.23 -1.60
CA ALA A 69 1.10 -12.76 -1.82
C ALA A 69 2.19 -11.73 -1.51
N ALA A 70 2.04 -10.46 -1.94
CA ALA A 70 3.02 -9.41 -1.64
C ALA A 70 3.15 -9.16 -0.13
N ARG A 71 2.02 -9.16 0.62
CA ARG A 71 2.04 -9.09 2.08
C ARG A 71 2.78 -10.27 2.70
N ASP A 72 2.48 -11.48 2.24
CA ASP A 72 3.01 -12.71 2.85
C ASP A 72 4.51 -12.88 2.56
N GLU A 73 4.96 -12.52 1.36
CA GLU A 73 6.38 -12.48 1.01
C GLU A 73 7.13 -11.42 1.84
N LEU A 74 6.54 -10.24 2.05
CA LEU A 74 7.12 -9.23 2.93
C LEU A 74 7.21 -9.74 4.39
N ALA A 75 6.15 -10.36 4.90
CA ALA A 75 6.14 -10.94 6.23
C ALA A 75 7.20 -12.02 6.39
N LYS A 76 7.32 -12.92 5.40
CA LYS A 76 8.33 -13.98 5.37
C LYS A 76 9.75 -13.42 5.29
N TYR A 77 10.00 -12.43 4.44
CA TYR A 77 11.31 -11.82 4.31
C TYR A 77 11.77 -11.12 5.59
N ALA A 78 10.83 -10.51 6.30
CA ALA A 78 11.08 -9.74 7.51
C ALA A 78 10.99 -10.56 8.81
N ASP A 79 10.65 -11.84 8.73
CA ASP A 79 10.42 -12.68 9.90
C ASP A 79 11.68 -12.77 10.77
N GLY A 80 11.49 -12.58 12.08
CA GLY A 80 12.58 -12.56 13.07
C GLY A 80 13.60 -11.41 12.93
N LYS A 81 13.46 -10.49 11.97
CA LYS A 81 14.41 -9.40 11.73
C LYS A 81 13.97 -8.10 12.41
N ASN A 82 14.94 -7.32 12.88
CA ASN A 82 14.70 -5.99 13.42
C ASN A 82 14.50 -4.97 12.29
N TRP A 83 13.54 -4.07 12.46
CA TRP A 83 13.28 -2.95 11.55
C TRP A 83 13.89 -1.66 12.08
N VAL A 84 14.39 -0.84 11.17
CA VAL A 84 14.78 0.56 11.41
C VAL A 84 14.12 1.40 10.33
N CYS A 85 13.19 2.28 10.72
CA CYS A 85 12.42 3.11 9.81
C CYS A 85 12.70 4.59 10.03
N HIS A 86 13.30 5.21 9.02
CA HIS A 86 13.59 6.65 8.96
C HIS A 86 12.37 7.40 8.41
N THR A 87 11.72 8.17 9.28
CA THR A 87 10.56 8.99 8.90
C THR A 87 10.96 10.04 7.86
N ARG A 88 10.19 10.14 6.77
CA ARG A 88 10.40 11.12 5.70
C ARG A 88 9.35 12.21 5.72
N SER A 89 8.09 11.83 5.94
CA SER A 89 6.97 12.77 5.99
C SER A 89 5.76 12.15 6.67
N ILE A 90 4.75 12.97 6.89
CA ILE A 90 3.40 12.51 7.23
C ILE A 90 2.52 12.82 6.02
N ASP A 91 1.75 11.84 5.54
CA ASP A 91 0.84 12.07 4.42
C ASP A 91 -0.43 12.84 4.84
N ARG A 92 -1.24 13.25 3.87
CA ARG A 92 -2.49 14.02 4.12
C ARG A 92 -3.51 13.29 5.00
N ARG A 93 -3.32 11.99 5.24
CA ARG A 93 -4.19 11.13 6.04
C ARG A 93 -3.57 10.81 7.41
N GLY A 94 -2.48 11.50 7.77
CA GLY A 94 -1.80 11.33 9.05
C GLY A 94 -0.93 10.08 9.14
N ARG A 95 -0.66 9.36 8.04
CA ARG A 95 0.21 8.18 8.07
C ARG A 95 1.68 8.60 8.01
N THR A 96 2.50 7.92 8.81
CA THR A 96 3.96 8.07 8.72
C THR A 96 4.43 7.44 7.42
N VAL A 97 5.11 8.23 6.57
CA VAL A 97 5.79 7.74 5.38
C VAL A 97 7.28 7.62 5.72
N ALA A 98 7.84 6.42 5.59
CA ALA A 98 9.22 6.16 6.00
C ALA A 98 10.00 5.33 4.97
N ARG A 99 11.33 5.41 5.05
CA ARG A 99 12.25 4.45 4.45
C ARG A 99 12.71 3.48 5.53
N CYS A 100 12.59 2.19 5.28
CA CYS A 100 12.85 1.17 6.27
C CYS A 100 13.96 0.22 5.83
N GLU A 101 14.75 -0.20 6.80
CA GLU A 101 15.76 -1.24 6.67
C GLU A 101 15.38 -2.43 7.54
N VAL A 102 15.63 -3.64 7.04
CA VAL A 102 15.32 -4.89 7.73
C VAL A 102 16.54 -5.80 7.66
N GLY A 103 17.23 -5.97 8.79
CA GLY A 103 18.51 -6.66 8.80
C GLY A 103 19.60 -5.95 7.98
N GLY A 104 19.54 -4.61 7.87
CA GLY A 104 20.48 -3.77 7.11
C GLY A 104 20.19 -3.64 5.61
N GLU A 105 19.11 -4.26 5.12
CA GLU A 105 18.69 -4.19 3.72
C GLU A 105 17.52 -3.23 3.54
N ASP A 106 17.56 -2.40 2.48
CA ASP A 106 16.44 -1.54 2.10
C ASP A 106 15.24 -2.38 1.65
N ILE A 107 14.16 -2.33 2.45
CA ILE A 107 13.00 -3.20 2.21
C ILE A 107 12.20 -2.79 0.98
N GLN A 108 12.18 -1.50 0.65
CA GLN A 108 11.47 -0.98 -0.51
C GLN A 108 12.18 -1.36 -1.80
N LYS A 109 13.51 -1.31 -1.79
CA LYS A 109 14.34 -1.86 -2.87
C LYS A 109 14.04 -3.34 -3.08
N TRP A 110 14.05 -4.13 -2.01
CA TRP A 110 13.77 -5.56 -2.10
C TRP A 110 12.36 -5.83 -2.67
N LEU A 111 11.33 -5.15 -2.15
CA LEU A 111 9.95 -5.27 -2.64
C LEU A 111 9.84 -4.99 -4.14
N VAL A 112 10.45 -3.91 -4.61
CA VAL A 112 10.41 -3.53 -6.03
C VAL A 112 11.20 -4.53 -6.88
N ARG A 113 12.43 -4.84 -6.48
CA ARG A 113 13.32 -5.78 -7.20
C ARG A 113 12.76 -7.19 -7.29
N SER A 114 12.02 -7.63 -6.27
CA SER A 114 11.34 -8.93 -6.24
C SER A 114 9.96 -8.91 -6.93
N GLY A 115 9.50 -7.75 -7.42
CA GLY A 115 8.23 -7.62 -8.15
C GLY A 115 6.99 -7.63 -7.26
N TRP A 116 7.13 -7.32 -5.97
CA TRP A 116 6.06 -7.21 -4.98
C TRP A 116 5.55 -5.78 -4.77
N ALA A 117 6.24 -4.79 -5.33
CA ALA A 117 5.79 -3.40 -5.42
C ALA A 117 6.30 -2.76 -6.72
N LEU A 118 5.73 -1.61 -7.09
CA LEU A 118 6.20 -0.78 -8.20
C LEU A 118 6.90 0.47 -7.64
N ALA A 119 7.88 0.99 -8.37
CA ALA A 119 8.50 2.27 -8.04
C ALA A 119 7.48 3.39 -8.29
N TYR A 120 7.26 4.24 -7.29
CA TYR A 120 6.29 5.32 -7.38
C TYR A 120 6.97 6.63 -7.73
N THR A 121 7.28 6.80 -9.02
CA THR A 121 8.06 7.93 -9.59
C THR A 121 7.43 9.30 -9.38
N ARG A 122 6.13 9.37 -9.06
CA ARG A 122 5.49 10.62 -8.63
C ARG A 122 6.01 11.13 -7.27
N MET A 123 6.69 10.28 -6.51
CA MET A 123 7.19 10.58 -5.15
C MET A 123 8.72 10.42 -5.05
N SER A 124 9.30 9.39 -5.66
CA SER A 124 10.75 9.16 -5.67
C SER A 124 11.19 8.35 -6.87
N HIS A 125 12.43 8.59 -7.32
CA HIS A 125 13.11 7.90 -8.42
C HIS A 125 14.07 6.79 -7.93
N ASP A 126 14.16 6.55 -6.62
CA ASP A 126 15.17 5.67 -5.99
C ASP A 126 15.15 4.21 -6.51
N TYR A 127 14.00 3.72 -6.98
CA TYR A 127 13.78 2.29 -7.26
C TYR A 127 13.48 1.97 -8.74
N GLU A 128 13.67 2.91 -9.66
CA GLU A 128 13.37 2.69 -11.09
C GLU A 128 14.22 1.58 -11.72
N ALA A 129 15.52 1.54 -11.37
CA ALA A 129 16.43 0.50 -11.84
C ALA A 129 16.02 -0.89 -11.31
N ASP A 130 15.53 -0.96 -10.07
CA ASP A 130 15.05 -2.19 -9.46
C ASP A 130 13.74 -2.68 -10.11
N GLU A 131 12.82 -1.76 -10.45
CA GLU A 131 11.59 -2.14 -11.16
C GLU A 131 11.90 -2.65 -12.56
N LYS A 132 12.85 -1.99 -13.26
CA LYS A 132 13.33 -2.45 -14.57
C LYS A 132 13.88 -3.87 -14.46
N ALA A 133 14.72 -4.15 -13.46
CA ALA A 133 15.26 -5.48 -13.22
C ALA A 133 14.16 -6.52 -12.92
N ALA A 134 13.17 -6.16 -12.09
CA ALA A 134 12.04 -7.04 -11.77
C ALA A 134 11.20 -7.37 -13.01
N ARG A 135 10.99 -6.39 -13.90
CA ARG A 135 10.28 -6.56 -15.16
C ARG A 135 11.03 -7.51 -16.11
N GLU A 136 12.34 -7.31 -16.26
CA GLU A 136 13.20 -8.16 -17.08
C GLU A 136 13.25 -9.60 -16.56
N ALA A 137 13.33 -9.76 -15.23
CA ALA A 137 13.32 -11.06 -14.57
C ALA A 137 11.93 -11.71 -14.49
N LYS A 138 10.86 -11.01 -14.92
CA LYS A 138 9.47 -11.46 -14.76
C LYS A 138 9.14 -11.83 -13.30
N ALA A 139 9.70 -11.09 -12.34
CA ALA A 139 9.59 -11.37 -10.91
C ALA A 139 8.23 -10.97 -10.32
N GLY A 140 7.74 -11.72 -9.33
CA GLY A 140 6.51 -11.38 -8.61
C GLY A 140 5.31 -11.17 -9.53
N MET A 141 4.73 -9.98 -9.51
CA MET A 141 3.61 -9.60 -10.40
C MET A 141 4.01 -9.53 -11.88
N TRP A 142 5.28 -9.23 -12.18
CA TRP A 142 5.79 -9.12 -13.56
C TRP A 142 5.77 -10.43 -14.33
N GLN A 143 5.55 -11.57 -13.67
CA GLN A 143 5.42 -12.88 -14.33
C GLN A 143 4.25 -12.99 -15.29
N GLY A 144 3.17 -12.24 -15.02
CA GLY A 144 1.93 -12.33 -15.76
C GLY A 144 1.43 -10.96 -16.15
N ALA A 145 0.16 -10.68 -15.84
CA ALA A 145 -0.50 -9.43 -16.20
C ALA A 145 -1.27 -8.84 -15.00
N PHE A 146 -1.19 -7.53 -14.82
CA PHE A 146 -1.78 -6.86 -13.66
C PHE A 146 -2.07 -5.38 -13.95
N ILE A 147 -2.92 -4.77 -13.12
CA ILE A 147 -3.11 -3.32 -13.11
C ILE A 147 -2.15 -2.72 -12.08
N ALA A 148 -1.49 -1.61 -12.39
CA ALA A 148 -0.60 -0.95 -11.43
C ALA A 148 -1.32 -0.67 -10.10
N PRO A 149 -0.67 -0.83 -8.93
CA PRO A 149 -1.36 -0.69 -7.65
C PRO A 149 -2.08 0.66 -7.42
N TRP A 150 -1.53 1.75 -7.95
CA TRP A 150 -2.18 3.07 -7.86
C TRP A 150 -3.42 3.17 -8.74
N ASP A 151 -3.42 2.50 -9.89
CA ASP A 151 -4.56 2.46 -10.80
C ASP A 151 -5.60 1.44 -10.33
N TRP A 152 -5.20 0.39 -9.62
CA TRP A 152 -6.09 -0.67 -9.11
C TRP A 152 -7.26 -0.08 -8.31
N ARG A 153 -6.98 0.93 -7.50
CA ARG A 153 -7.96 1.56 -6.61
C ARG A 153 -9.10 2.23 -7.38
N VAL A 154 -8.80 2.81 -8.54
CA VAL A 154 -9.73 3.61 -9.37
C VAL A 154 -9.97 3.00 -10.77
N ARG A 155 -9.66 1.72 -10.93
CA ARG A 155 -9.63 1.02 -12.21
C ARG A 155 -10.97 0.99 -12.92
N ASN A 156 -10.91 0.98 -14.25
CA ASN A 156 -12.05 0.82 -15.14
C ASN A 156 -11.64 0.04 -16.40
N LYS A 157 -12.55 -0.09 -17.37
CA LYS A 157 -12.30 -0.85 -18.60
C LYS A 157 -11.18 -0.29 -19.50
N LYS A 158 -10.78 0.97 -19.30
CA LYS A 158 -9.70 1.65 -20.05
C LYS A 158 -8.37 1.62 -19.30
N THR A 159 -8.33 1.12 -18.06
CA THR A 159 -7.10 1.06 -17.27
C THR A 159 -6.07 0.16 -17.96
N ALA A 160 -4.83 0.64 -18.02
CA ALA A 160 -3.72 -0.08 -18.62
C ALA A 160 -3.42 -1.37 -17.84
N ILE A 161 -3.12 -2.43 -18.57
CA ILE A 161 -2.63 -3.69 -18.00
C ILE A 161 -1.13 -3.75 -18.28
N LEU A 162 -0.36 -3.95 -17.23
CA LEU A 162 1.08 -4.10 -17.22
C LEU A 162 1.46 -5.59 -17.14
N GLY A 163 2.75 -5.87 -17.27
CA GLY A 163 3.33 -7.21 -17.07
C GLY A 163 4.02 -7.78 -18.30
N ALA A 164 4.53 -9.00 -18.19
CA ALA A 164 5.29 -9.67 -19.24
C ALA A 164 4.43 -10.48 -20.22
N THR A 165 3.20 -10.82 -19.85
CA THR A 165 2.27 -11.51 -20.75
C THR A 165 1.33 -10.51 -21.42
N LYS A 166 1.12 -10.68 -22.74
CA LYS A 166 0.07 -9.94 -23.43
C LYS A 166 -1.25 -10.25 -22.71
N PRO A 167 -2.04 -9.23 -22.30
CA PRO A 167 -3.30 -9.47 -21.63
C PRO A 167 -4.19 -10.36 -22.52
N PRO A 168 -4.67 -11.51 -22.03
CA PRO A 168 -5.58 -12.36 -22.79
C PRO A 168 -6.91 -11.63 -23.00
N ASP A 169 -7.69 -12.11 -23.98
CA ASP A 169 -9.07 -11.66 -24.14
C ASP A 169 -9.85 -11.87 -22.83
N GLY A 170 -10.52 -10.82 -22.36
CA GLY A 170 -11.24 -10.84 -21.09
C GLY A 170 -10.39 -10.56 -19.83
N ALA A 171 -9.09 -10.24 -19.95
CA ALA A 171 -8.24 -9.89 -18.80
C ALA A 171 -8.84 -8.78 -17.92
N HIS A 172 -9.43 -7.74 -18.54
CA HIS A 172 -10.14 -6.69 -17.80
C HIS A 172 -11.29 -7.22 -16.96
N ALA A 173 -12.04 -8.23 -17.41
CA ALA A 173 -13.16 -8.76 -16.63
C ALA A 173 -12.66 -9.39 -15.31
N VAL A 174 -11.52 -10.09 -15.37
CA VAL A 174 -10.87 -10.69 -14.20
C VAL A 174 -10.27 -9.61 -13.30
N LEU A 175 -9.50 -8.68 -13.87
CA LEU A 175 -8.81 -7.63 -13.11
C LEU A 175 -9.78 -6.58 -12.55
N LEU A 176 -11.00 -6.46 -13.09
CA LEU A 176 -12.04 -5.60 -12.52
C LEU A 176 -12.86 -6.31 -11.42
N ALA A 177 -12.74 -7.64 -11.27
CA ALA A 177 -13.49 -8.37 -10.25
C ALA A 177 -12.93 -8.16 -8.83
N SER A 178 -13.73 -8.54 -7.83
CA SER A 178 -13.29 -8.71 -6.44
C SER A 178 -12.29 -9.86 -6.30
N ALA A 179 -11.26 -9.71 -5.46
CA ALA A 179 -10.36 -10.81 -5.10
C ALA A 179 -11.08 -12.02 -4.48
N SER A 180 -12.11 -11.75 -3.68
CA SER A 180 -12.84 -12.79 -2.97
C SER A 180 -14.34 -12.56 -2.98
N GLY A 181 -15.08 -13.66 -2.84
CA GLY A 181 -16.54 -13.69 -2.82
C GLY A 181 -17.05 -13.49 -1.38
N PRO A 182 -17.89 -14.41 -0.87
CA PRO A 182 -18.43 -14.33 0.49
C PRO A 182 -17.38 -14.29 1.62
N VAL A 183 -16.19 -14.86 1.38
CA VAL A 183 -15.09 -14.93 2.36
C VAL A 183 -14.15 -13.74 2.15
N ALA A 184 -13.78 -13.04 3.24
CA ALA A 184 -12.82 -11.94 3.19
C ALA A 184 -11.39 -12.44 2.90
N PRO A 185 -10.54 -11.66 2.21
CA PRO A 185 -9.17 -12.08 1.87
C PRO A 185 -8.20 -12.10 3.08
N SER A 186 -8.59 -11.50 4.20
CA SER A 186 -7.87 -11.52 5.47
C SER A 186 -8.86 -11.21 6.61
N PRO A 187 -8.60 -11.67 7.86
CA PRO A 187 -9.41 -11.33 9.02
C PRO A 187 -9.54 -9.82 9.27
N ASP A 188 -8.56 -9.02 8.86
CA ASP A 188 -8.60 -7.55 8.99
C ASP A 188 -9.61 -6.91 7.99
N CYS A 189 -10.02 -7.62 6.94
CA CYS A 189 -10.84 -7.10 5.84
C CYS A 189 -12.33 -7.23 6.12
N THR A 190 -12.83 -6.35 7.00
CA THR A 190 -14.20 -6.39 7.53
C THR A 190 -15.15 -5.37 6.90
N ILE A 191 -14.68 -4.51 6.00
CA ILE A 191 -15.53 -3.48 5.38
C ILE A 191 -15.99 -3.98 4.01
N LYS A 192 -17.29 -3.88 3.74
CA LYS A 192 -17.87 -4.28 2.45
C LYS A 192 -18.13 -3.07 1.57
N GLY A 193 -17.60 -3.07 0.37
CA GLY A 193 -17.87 -2.10 -0.68
C GLY A 193 -18.81 -2.64 -1.74
N ASN A 194 -19.67 -1.78 -2.28
CA ASN A 194 -20.45 -2.06 -3.48
C ASN A 194 -20.38 -0.90 -4.47
N VAL A 195 -20.34 -1.24 -5.77
CA VAL A 195 -20.21 -0.28 -6.87
C VAL A 195 -21.43 -0.41 -7.79
N ASN A 196 -22.10 0.70 -8.08
CA ASN A 196 -23.26 0.70 -8.98
C ASN A 196 -22.84 0.75 -10.47
N SER A 197 -23.83 0.76 -11.38
CA SER A 197 -23.57 0.81 -12.84
C SER A 197 -22.90 2.11 -13.29
N ALA A 198 -23.09 3.21 -12.56
CA ALA A 198 -22.44 4.51 -12.81
C ALA A 198 -20.98 4.55 -12.29
N GLY A 199 -20.52 3.51 -11.59
CA GLY A 199 -19.18 3.47 -11.00
C GLY A 199 -19.07 4.12 -9.63
N GLU A 200 -20.20 4.54 -9.03
CA GLU A 200 -20.20 5.11 -7.68
C GLU A 200 -20.00 3.99 -6.66
N CYS A 201 -18.98 4.15 -5.80
CA CYS A 201 -18.67 3.20 -4.75
C CYS A 201 -19.17 3.67 -3.38
N ILE A 202 -19.81 2.77 -2.64
CA ILE A 202 -20.20 2.97 -1.25
C ILE A 202 -19.60 1.84 -0.41
N PHE A 203 -19.10 2.15 0.78
CA PHE A 203 -18.67 1.15 1.74
C PHE A 203 -19.54 1.11 3.00
N HIS A 204 -19.55 -0.06 3.64
CA HIS A 204 -20.34 -0.39 4.82
C HIS A 204 -19.43 -1.01 5.87
N GLN A 205 -19.32 -0.35 7.02
CA GLN A 205 -18.67 -0.91 8.20
C GLN A 205 -19.57 -1.99 8.84
N PRO A 206 -19.01 -2.92 9.66
CA PRO A 206 -19.80 -3.95 10.35
C PRO A 206 -20.98 -3.42 11.18
N THR A 207 -20.89 -2.18 11.67
CA THR A 207 -21.92 -1.49 12.45
C THR A 207 -23.06 -0.91 11.61
N SER A 208 -22.94 -0.88 10.28
CA SER A 208 -23.98 -0.35 9.38
C SER A 208 -25.19 -1.28 9.31
N ARG A 209 -26.41 -0.70 9.33
CA ARG A 209 -27.68 -1.43 9.12
C ARG A 209 -27.77 -2.16 7.78
N TRP A 210 -26.98 -1.73 6.80
CA TRP A 210 -26.94 -2.27 5.45
C TRP A 210 -25.89 -3.38 5.28
N TYR A 211 -24.99 -3.56 6.26
CA TYR A 211 -23.82 -4.43 6.16
C TYR A 211 -24.16 -5.89 5.82
N THR A 212 -25.23 -6.43 6.43
CA THR A 212 -25.69 -7.82 6.22
C THR A 212 -26.41 -8.00 4.88
N GLN A 213 -26.91 -6.92 4.29
CA GLN A 213 -27.60 -6.91 3.01
C GLN A 213 -26.63 -6.96 1.85
N ILE A 214 -25.40 -6.46 2.03
CA ILE A 214 -24.35 -6.54 1.01
C ILE A 214 -23.87 -7.99 0.87
N LYS A 215 -24.30 -8.63 -0.23
CA LYS A 215 -23.91 -9.98 -0.62
C LYS A 215 -22.66 -9.93 -1.49
N MET A 216 -21.54 -10.32 -0.91
CA MET A 216 -20.23 -10.30 -1.57
C MET A 216 -20.15 -11.38 -2.64
N LYS A 217 -19.74 -10.99 -3.84
CA LYS A 217 -19.63 -11.86 -5.01
C LYS A 217 -18.27 -11.65 -5.68
N ILE A 218 -17.75 -12.69 -6.33
CA ILE A 218 -16.57 -12.54 -7.19
C ILE A 218 -17.02 -11.84 -8.47
N SER A 219 -17.14 -10.52 -8.40
CA SER A 219 -17.65 -9.67 -9.48
C SER A 219 -17.09 -8.25 -9.34
N LYS A 220 -17.24 -7.43 -10.39
CA LYS A 220 -16.85 -6.02 -10.36
C LYS A 220 -17.64 -5.15 -9.37
N GLY A 221 -18.79 -5.64 -8.89
CA GLY A 221 -19.76 -4.85 -8.14
C GLY A 221 -19.55 -4.86 -6.63
N THR A 222 -18.66 -5.69 -6.09
CA THR A 222 -18.40 -5.78 -4.65
C THR A 222 -16.91 -5.85 -4.37
N ARG A 223 -16.46 -5.29 -3.24
CA ARG A 223 -15.05 -5.30 -2.81
C ARG A 223 -14.94 -5.42 -1.29
N TRP A 224 -13.89 -6.06 -0.81
CA TRP A 224 -13.54 -6.04 0.61
C TRP A 224 -12.50 -4.96 0.85
N PHE A 225 -12.60 -4.27 1.98
CA PHE A 225 -11.59 -3.32 2.45
C PHE A 225 -11.17 -3.67 3.88
N CYS A 226 -9.90 -3.45 4.18
CA CYS A 226 -9.27 -3.76 5.46
C CYS A 226 -9.09 -2.52 6.33
N SER A 227 -9.46 -1.35 5.81
CA SER A 227 -9.65 -0.13 6.59
C SER A 227 -10.55 0.88 5.88
N VAL A 228 -11.08 1.86 6.61
CA VAL A 228 -11.88 2.96 6.04
C VAL A 228 -11.04 3.76 5.05
N GLU A 229 -9.78 3.98 5.38
CA GLU A 229 -8.85 4.72 4.53
C GLU A 229 -8.65 3.99 3.19
N GLU A 230 -8.55 2.66 3.19
CA GLU A 230 -8.46 1.87 1.96
C GLU A 230 -9.71 2.03 1.08
N ALA A 231 -10.90 1.96 1.70
CA ALA A 231 -12.16 2.13 0.98
C ALA A 231 -12.26 3.53 0.34
N GLU A 232 -11.94 4.57 1.09
CA GLU A 232 -11.90 5.95 0.60
C GLU A 232 -10.82 6.16 -0.47
N ALA A 233 -9.64 5.51 -0.36
CA ALA A 233 -8.61 5.57 -1.39
C ALA A 233 -9.05 4.91 -2.70
N ALA A 234 -9.99 3.95 -2.61
CA ALA A 234 -10.67 3.38 -3.76
C ALA A 234 -11.83 4.24 -4.29
N GLY A 235 -11.99 5.48 -3.78
CA GLY A 235 -13.06 6.39 -4.18
C GLY A 235 -14.43 6.03 -3.58
N CYS A 236 -14.47 5.15 -2.59
CA CYS A 236 -15.71 4.77 -1.93
C CYS A 236 -16.02 5.75 -0.80
N ARG A 237 -17.28 6.20 -0.75
CA ARG A 237 -17.80 6.97 0.39
C ARG A 237 -18.50 6.06 1.38
N GLU A 238 -18.57 6.46 2.64
CA GLU A 238 -19.37 5.71 3.61
C GLU A 238 -20.87 5.79 3.24
N THR A 239 -21.60 4.72 3.53
CA THR A 239 -23.05 4.74 3.42
C THR A 239 -23.65 5.77 4.38
N LYS A 240 -24.69 6.48 3.92
CA LYS A 240 -25.49 7.34 4.80
C LYS A 240 -26.55 6.46 5.49
N ARG A 241 -26.85 6.79 6.76
CA ARG A 241 -27.84 6.05 7.57
C ARG A 241 -29.20 5.94 6.90
#